data_AF-A0A6A6F1V9-F1
#
_entry.id   AF-A0A6A6F1V9-F1
#
_cell.length_a   1.000
_cell.length_b   1.000
_cell.length_c   1.000
_cell.angle_alpha   90.00
_cell.angle_beta   90.00
_cell.angle_gamma   90.00
#
_symmetry.space_group_name_H-M   'P 1'
#
loop_
_entity.id
_entity.type
_entity.pdbx_description
1 polymer ?
#
loop_
_entity_poly.entity_id
_entity_poly.type
_entity_poly.pdbx_seq_one_letter_code
_entity_poly.pdbx_strand_id
1 'polypeptide(L)'
;MGSRAVEPCHLTSTPERRAGDRPVAVAAAGEAVPESSDAAHAASHSQTHSPTDTDPTWIDGAVSVLVSHVRGALLPNNPLRVLSHALPAPSNGHTYTKIIERIGAVTPSNPPTWINIFHAIPGKFNLPDIPTSPPSTPGQNAAEEDYFTQKVFASAVPISDYQDDLSALPRSPRPIVPPSTVNLAIVERYIPPTSVNEFKEMFSPSGPSLLVDRLVELSPAGGSLVFIYPTKTGAATFMSEYLGPILDPLLRSTQVVNGISANLSQDLGTMAAAKQLQEFEQMRQSVETLCARLAQRGRGRYTPIYASKAQVKLERAAWAKDWWPKQEYPRIKETVTRAAQEAQKKQSNRYMERASTPTELVSRLIEGVQKNRYPRGQEPSSGIEVSIFVIQRSA
;
A
#
# COMPACT_ATOMS: atom_id res chain seq x y z
N MET A 1 -28.81 48.51 -18.80
CA MET A 1 -27.39 48.83 -19.10
C MET A 1 -26.54 47.84 -18.33
N GLY A 2 -25.75 46.92 -18.87
CA GLY A 2 -25.49 46.45 -20.23
C GLY A 2 -24.63 45.18 -20.06
N SER A 3 -25.03 44.08 -20.68
CA SER A 3 -24.24 42.85 -20.77
C SER A 3 -23.10 43.03 -21.77
N ARG A 4 -21.94 42.40 -21.52
CA ARG A 4 -21.09 41.95 -22.63
C ARG A 4 -20.25 40.72 -22.25
N ALA A 5 -20.50 39.66 -23.00
CA ALA A 5 -19.65 38.49 -23.16
C ALA A 5 -18.46 38.82 -24.07
N VAL A 6 -17.36 38.09 -23.92
CA VAL A 6 -16.27 38.04 -24.90
C VAL A 6 -15.82 36.59 -25.04
N GLU A 7 -15.88 36.10 -26.28
CA GLU A 7 -15.30 34.87 -26.81
C GLU A 7 -14.64 35.26 -28.17
N PRO A 8 -13.92 34.37 -28.88
CA PRO A 8 -12.46 34.27 -28.90
C PRO A 8 -11.83 34.71 -30.23
N CYS A 9 -10.50 34.89 -30.25
CA CYS A 9 -9.72 35.11 -31.48
C CYS A 9 -8.81 33.92 -31.81
N HIS A 10 -9.09 33.27 -32.93
CA HIS A 10 -8.16 32.45 -33.71
C HIS A 10 -7.23 33.33 -34.54
N LEU A 11 -5.94 33.02 -34.59
CA LEU A 11 -5.06 33.44 -35.68
C LEU A 11 -4.12 32.29 -36.09
N THR A 12 -4.35 31.84 -37.32
CA THR A 12 -3.49 31.00 -38.16
C THR A 12 -2.32 31.82 -38.73
N SER A 13 -1.12 31.25 -38.80
CA SER A 13 -0.15 31.56 -39.87
C SER A 13 0.98 30.53 -39.93
N THR A 14 1.03 29.77 -41.02
CA THR A 14 2.21 29.06 -41.54
C THR A 14 3.26 30.08 -42.01
N PRO A 15 4.55 29.69 -42.10
CA PRO A 15 5.13 29.66 -43.45
C PRO A 15 6.10 28.50 -43.74
N GLU A 16 6.41 28.47 -45.04
CA GLU A 16 7.02 27.47 -45.92
C GLU A 16 8.44 26.97 -45.65
N ARG A 17 8.71 25.85 -46.33
CA ARG A 17 9.97 25.13 -46.54
C ARG A 17 11.10 26.00 -47.13
N ARG A 18 12.34 25.67 -46.75
CA ARG A 18 13.50 25.69 -47.67
C ARG A 18 14.32 24.41 -47.54
N ALA A 19 14.64 23.86 -48.70
CA ALA A 19 15.48 22.68 -48.91
C ALA A 19 16.93 23.10 -49.20
N GLY A 20 17.87 22.19 -48.91
CA GLY A 20 19.24 22.22 -49.43
C GLY A 20 20.31 22.19 -48.34
N ASP A 21 20.81 20.99 -48.00
CA ASP A 21 22.17 20.58 -48.39
C ASP A 21 22.48 19.15 -47.90
N ARG A 22 23.08 18.35 -48.78
CA ARG A 22 23.78 17.09 -48.48
C ARG A 22 25.28 17.40 -48.30
N PRO A 23 26.01 16.63 -47.48
CA PRO A 23 26.96 15.67 -48.09
C PRO A 23 27.07 14.36 -47.29
N VAL A 24 27.03 13.18 -47.94
CA VAL A 24 28.14 12.34 -48.45
C VAL A 24 28.34 11.11 -47.56
N ALA A 25 28.17 9.96 -48.19
CA ALA A 25 28.36 8.62 -47.66
C ALA A 25 29.86 8.27 -47.59
N VAL A 26 30.22 7.48 -46.57
CA VAL A 26 31.39 6.59 -46.64
C VAL A 26 30.91 5.19 -46.24
N ALA A 27 30.97 4.29 -47.21
CA ALA A 27 30.79 2.86 -47.05
C ALA A 27 32.12 2.21 -46.66
N ALA A 28 32.06 1.17 -45.82
CA ALA A 28 33.01 0.06 -45.84
C ALA A 28 32.33 -1.16 -45.20
N ALA A 29 31.75 -2.00 -46.05
CA ALA A 29 31.44 -3.39 -45.76
C ALA A 29 32.46 -4.26 -46.50
N GLY A 30 32.93 -5.33 -45.86
CA GLY A 30 33.75 -6.38 -46.45
C GLY A 30 33.35 -7.74 -45.88
N GLU A 31 32.63 -8.50 -46.69
CA GLU A 31 32.33 -9.95 -46.71
C GLU A 31 33.58 -10.84 -46.55
N ALA A 32 33.60 -12.16 -46.28
CA ALA A 32 32.63 -13.24 -45.98
C ALA A 32 33.43 -14.53 -45.58
N VAL A 33 32.85 -15.38 -44.70
CA VAL A 33 32.61 -16.86 -44.75
C VAL A 33 33.69 -17.83 -45.34
N PRO A 34 33.80 -19.17 -45.02
CA PRO A 34 33.14 -20.07 -44.03
C PRO A 34 34.14 -20.90 -43.16
N GLU A 35 33.66 -21.69 -42.20
CA GLU A 35 34.08 -23.11 -42.08
C GLU A 35 33.15 -23.94 -41.17
N SER A 36 32.95 -25.19 -41.57
CA SER A 36 32.00 -26.16 -41.03
C SER A 36 32.72 -27.33 -40.36
N SER A 37 32.03 -27.93 -39.38
CA SER A 37 32.22 -29.29 -38.84
C SER A 37 33.44 -29.54 -37.94
N ASP A 38 33.20 -29.68 -36.64
CA ASP A 38 33.45 -30.97 -36.02
C ASP A 38 32.64 -31.23 -34.76
N ALA A 39 32.29 -32.50 -34.59
CA ALA A 39 31.35 -33.04 -33.64
C ALA A 39 31.95 -33.29 -32.25
N ALA A 40 31.05 -33.63 -31.33
CA ALA A 40 31.27 -34.24 -30.02
C ALA A 40 31.54 -33.28 -28.84
N HIS A 41 30.46 -32.84 -28.19
CA HIS A 41 30.46 -32.78 -26.73
C HIS A 41 29.09 -33.11 -26.13
N ALA A 42 29.10 -34.17 -25.33
CA ALA A 42 28.34 -34.43 -24.11
C ALA A 42 26.87 -34.00 -24.07
N ALA A 43 25.99 -35.01 -24.05
CA ALA A 43 24.61 -34.91 -23.62
C ALA A 43 24.54 -34.41 -22.16
N SER A 44 24.44 -33.09 -21.99
CA SER A 44 23.98 -32.48 -20.75
C SER A 44 22.46 -32.57 -20.74
N HIS A 45 21.91 -33.23 -19.71
CA HIS A 45 20.48 -33.33 -19.49
C HIS A 45 19.88 -31.95 -19.28
N SER A 46 19.30 -31.38 -20.34
CA SER A 46 18.43 -30.22 -20.26
C SER A 46 17.17 -30.63 -19.49
N GLN A 47 17.16 -30.40 -18.18
CA GLN A 47 15.92 -30.32 -17.43
C GLN A 47 15.16 -29.10 -17.93
N THR A 48 14.18 -29.35 -18.79
CA THR A 48 13.08 -28.46 -19.08
C THR A 48 12.37 -28.14 -17.76
N HIS A 49 12.73 -27.03 -17.13
CA HIS A 49 11.95 -26.47 -16.04
C HIS A 49 10.66 -25.90 -16.62
N SER A 50 9.57 -26.64 -16.43
CA SER A 50 8.20 -26.15 -16.56
C SER A 50 8.00 -24.96 -15.61
N PRO A 51 7.46 -23.81 -16.04
CA PRO A 51 7.13 -22.72 -15.14
C PRO A 51 5.73 -22.98 -14.60
N THR A 52 5.57 -23.80 -13.57
CA THR A 52 4.32 -23.89 -12.76
C THR A 52 4.50 -24.89 -11.61
N ASP A 53 5.33 -24.51 -10.65
CA ASP A 53 5.11 -24.92 -9.25
C ASP A 53 5.50 -23.71 -8.41
N THR A 54 4.53 -22.81 -8.23
CA THR A 54 4.66 -21.73 -7.25
C THR A 54 4.11 -22.29 -5.96
N ASP A 55 4.97 -22.46 -4.96
CA ASP A 55 4.57 -22.86 -3.62
C ASP A 55 3.35 -22.02 -3.18
N PRO A 56 2.32 -22.65 -2.58
CA PRO A 56 1.10 -21.96 -2.23
C PRO A 56 1.40 -20.81 -1.28
N THR A 57 1.11 -19.58 -1.71
CA THR A 57 1.27 -18.40 -0.89
C THR A 57 0.14 -18.31 0.13
N TRP A 58 0.38 -17.61 1.23
CA TRP A 58 -0.59 -17.47 2.32
C TRP A 58 -1.91 -16.81 1.91
N ILE A 59 -1.96 -16.11 0.76
CA ILE A 59 -3.15 -15.42 0.25
C ILE A 59 -3.87 -16.19 -0.86
N ASP A 60 -3.32 -17.32 -1.34
CA ASP A 60 -3.80 -18.00 -2.55
C ASP A 60 -5.27 -18.44 -2.46
N GLY A 61 -5.74 -18.84 -1.27
CA GLY A 61 -7.14 -19.18 -1.06
C GLY A 61 -8.08 -18.01 -1.35
N ALA A 62 -7.74 -16.80 -0.86
CA ALA A 62 -8.51 -15.60 -1.12
C ALA A 62 -8.42 -15.19 -2.61
N VAL A 63 -7.23 -15.26 -3.19
CA VAL A 63 -7.00 -14.94 -4.62
C VAL A 63 -7.79 -15.86 -5.53
N SER A 64 -7.83 -17.16 -5.24
CA SER A 64 -8.59 -18.15 -6.01
C SER A 64 -10.09 -17.81 -6.02
N VAL A 65 -10.66 -17.51 -4.85
CA VAL A 65 -12.06 -17.08 -4.71
C VAL A 65 -12.29 -15.75 -5.44
N LEU A 66 -11.38 -14.78 -5.35
CA LEU A 66 -11.51 -13.51 -6.08
C LEU A 66 -11.51 -13.70 -7.59
N VAL A 67 -10.55 -14.47 -8.10
CA VAL A 67 -10.39 -14.75 -9.53
C VAL A 67 -11.63 -15.43 -10.10
N SER A 68 -12.23 -16.38 -9.38
CA SER A 68 -13.46 -17.03 -9.84
C SER A 68 -14.62 -16.05 -9.96
N HIS A 69 -14.75 -15.10 -9.03
CA HIS A 69 -15.83 -14.11 -9.04
C HIS A 69 -15.61 -13.00 -10.06
N VAL A 70 -14.39 -12.47 -10.17
CA VAL A 70 -14.06 -11.43 -11.16
C VAL A 70 -14.34 -11.95 -12.58
N ARG A 71 -13.94 -13.19 -12.91
CA ARG A 71 -14.24 -13.80 -14.22
C ARG A 71 -15.73 -13.81 -14.55
N GLY A 72 -16.59 -14.12 -13.58
CA GLY A 72 -18.05 -14.13 -13.77
C GLY A 72 -18.68 -12.73 -13.85
N ALA A 73 -18.02 -11.72 -13.31
CA ALA A 73 -18.50 -10.35 -13.22
C ALA A 73 -18.00 -9.41 -14.33
N LEU A 74 -17.00 -9.84 -15.12
CA LEU A 74 -16.44 -9.04 -16.21
C LEU A 74 -17.48 -8.86 -17.32
N LEU A 75 -17.87 -7.61 -17.54
CA LEU A 75 -18.70 -7.23 -18.67
C LEU A 75 -17.82 -6.99 -19.91
N PRO A 76 -18.19 -7.52 -21.09
CA PRO A 76 -17.48 -7.24 -22.33
C PRO A 76 -17.35 -5.72 -22.55
N ASN A 77 -16.17 -5.27 -22.96
CA ASN A 77 -15.85 -3.86 -23.24
C ASN A 77 -15.91 -2.89 -22.05
N ASN A 78 -15.99 -3.37 -20.81
CA ASN A 78 -15.88 -2.52 -19.62
C ASN A 78 -14.50 -2.68 -18.97
N PRO A 79 -13.74 -1.59 -18.74
CA PRO A 79 -12.47 -1.69 -18.03
C PRO A 79 -12.65 -2.25 -16.61
N LEU A 80 -11.74 -3.11 -16.19
CA LEU A 80 -11.62 -3.58 -14.82
C LEU A 80 -11.17 -2.41 -13.93
N ARG A 81 -12.01 -1.97 -13.00
CA ARG A 81 -11.67 -0.92 -12.04
C ARG A 81 -11.24 -1.53 -10.72
N VAL A 82 -10.00 -1.31 -10.35
CA VAL A 82 -9.38 -1.73 -9.10
C VAL A 82 -9.17 -0.51 -8.21
N LEU A 83 -9.48 -0.63 -6.93
CA LEU A 83 -9.14 0.36 -5.92
C LEU A 83 -8.20 -0.28 -4.91
N SER A 84 -7.00 0.26 -4.77
CA SER A 84 -6.03 -0.16 -3.76
C SER A 84 -5.97 0.85 -2.62
N HIS A 85 -6.07 0.39 -1.39
CA HIS A 85 -5.92 1.17 -0.18
C HIS A 85 -4.98 0.45 0.78
N ALA A 86 -3.69 0.70 0.58
CA ALA A 86 -2.61 0.20 1.43
C ALA A 86 -2.34 1.17 2.57
N LEU A 87 -2.41 0.69 3.81
CA LEU A 87 -2.14 1.45 5.03
C LEU A 87 -0.82 1.01 5.66
N PRO A 88 0.06 1.95 6.07
CA PRO A 88 -0.17 3.40 6.15
C PRO A 88 -0.02 4.16 4.81
N ALA A 89 0.68 3.61 3.83
CA ALA A 89 0.78 4.16 2.48
C ALA A 89 1.16 3.04 1.49
N PRO A 90 0.87 3.19 0.18
CA PRO A 90 1.35 2.25 -0.83
C PRO A 90 2.87 2.17 -0.90
N SER A 91 3.42 0.96 -0.84
CA SER A 91 4.86 0.72 -0.98
C SER A 91 5.19 -0.77 -1.21
N ASN A 92 6.47 -1.11 -1.18
CA ASN A 92 6.94 -2.50 -1.30
C ASN A 92 6.55 -3.33 -0.08
N GLY A 93 6.24 -4.61 -0.29
CA GLY A 93 5.83 -5.56 0.75
C GLY A 93 4.32 -5.71 0.90
N HIS A 94 3.54 -4.84 0.26
CA HIS A 94 2.10 -5.02 0.12
C HIS A 94 1.74 -6.10 -0.91
N THR A 95 0.56 -6.71 -0.74
CA THR A 95 0.12 -7.84 -1.57
C THR A 95 -0.80 -7.42 -2.72
N TYR A 96 -1.29 -6.16 -2.77
CA TYR A 96 -2.15 -5.70 -3.87
C TYR A 96 -1.53 -5.92 -5.25
N THR A 97 -0.22 -5.75 -5.42
CA THR A 97 0.47 -5.95 -6.71
C THR A 97 0.30 -7.38 -7.18
N LYS A 98 0.57 -8.36 -6.31
CA LYS A 98 0.37 -9.80 -6.59
C LYS A 98 -1.08 -10.13 -6.91
N ILE A 99 -2.04 -9.53 -6.20
CA ILE A 99 -3.47 -9.73 -6.47
C ILE A 99 -3.83 -9.21 -7.86
N ILE A 100 -3.36 -8.00 -8.22
CA ILE A 100 -3.61 -7.37 -9.51
C ILE A 100 -2.96 -8.17 -10.64
N GLU A 101 -1.72 -8.63 -10.48
CA GLU A 101 -1.03 -9.49 -11.44
C GLU A 101 -1.79 -10.79 -11.70
N ARG A 102 -2.24 -11.47 -10.64
CA ARG A 102 -3.01 -12.72 -10.76
C ARG A 102 -4.36 -12.50 -11.42
N ILE A 103 -4.99 -11.35 -11.19
CA ILE A 103 -6.24 -10.99 -11.87
C ILE A 103 -5.99 -10.60 -13.33
N GLY A 104 -4.91 -9.86 -13.62
CA GLY A 104 -4.49 -9.51 -14.97
C GLY A 104 -4.22 -10.75 -15.82
N ALA A 105 -3.56 -11.75 -15.25
CA ALA A 105 -3.26 -13.03 -15.92
C ALA A 105 -4.51 -13.82 -16.34
N VAL A 106 -5.65 -13.61 -15.68
CA VAL A 106 -6.91 -14.30 -15.97
C VAL A 106 -7.92 -13.45 -16.72
N THR A 107 -7.62 -12.17 -16.93
CA THR A 107 -8.49 -11.23 -17.62
C THR A 107 -8.34 -11.44 -19.14
N PRO A 108 -9.44 -11.52 -19.90
CA PRO A 108 -9.37 -11.77 -21.34
C PRO A 108 -8.47 -10.76 -22.07
N SER A 109 -7.60 -11.29 -22.92
CA SER A 109 -6.74 -10.48 -23.80
C SER A 109 -7.43 -10.04 -25.10
N ASN A 110 -8.57 -10.67 -25.44
CA ASN A 110 -9.33 -10.36 -26.64
C ASN A 110 -10.85 -10.40 -26.35
N PRO A 111 -11.57 -9.26 -26.47
CA PRO A 111 -11.03 -7.92 -26.71
C PRO A 111 -10.12 -7.46 -25.55
N PRO A 112 -9.17 -6.55 -25.78
CA PRO A 112 -8.29 -6.06 -24.73
C PRO A 112 -9.11 -5.38 -23.62
N THR A 113 -9.01 -5.91 -22.40
CA THR A 113 -9.62 -5.31 -21.22
C THR A 113 -8.60 -4.42 -20.51
N TRP A 114 -8.90 -3.14 -20.39
CA TRP A 114 -8.08 -2.19 -19.62
C TRP A 114 -8.34 -2.33 -18.12
N ILE A 115 -7.32 -2.12 -17.31
CA ILE A 115 -7.34 -2.16 -15.84
C ILE A 115 -7.03 -0.76 -15.34
N ASN A 116 -7.99 -0.12 -14.69
CA ASN A 116 -7.81 1.19 -14.05
C ASN A 116 -7.64 0.98 -12.54
N ILE A 117 -6.50 1.37 -12.00
CA ILE A 117 -6.15 1.25 -10.58
C ILE A 117 -6.22 2.63 -9.93
N PHE A 118 -7.04 2.76 -8.89
CA PHE A 118 -7.14 3.95 -8.05
C PHE A 118 -6.45 3.65 -6.71
N HIS A 119 -5.33 4.31 -6.45
CA HIS A 119 -4.62 4.20 -5.18
C HIS A 119 -5.12 5.26 -4.22
N ALA A 120 -5.76 4.84 -3.14
CA ALA A 120 -6.12 5.70 -2.03
C ALA A 120 -4.87 6.07 -1.23
N ILE A 121 -4.50 7.35 -1.21
CA ILE A 121 -3.28 7.85 -0.54
C ILE A 121 -3.68 8.90 0.50
N PRO A 122 -3.23 8.80 1.77
CA PRO A 122 -3.47 9.84 2.76
C PRO A 122 -2.95 11.19 2.25
N GLY A 123 -3.70 12.28 2.43
CA GLY A 123 -3.40 13.60 1.84
C GLY A 123 -2.03 14.23 2.19
N LYS A 124 -1.26 13.64 3.11
CA LYS A 124 0.13 13.97 3.40
C LYS A 124 1.05 12.89 2.82
N PHE A 125 1.45 13.02 1.56
CA PHE A 125 2.33 12.06 0.88
C PHE A 125 3.42 12.77 0.08
N ASN A 126 4.57 12.12 -0.11
CA ASN A 126 5.59 12.63 -1.00
C ASN A 126 5.36 12.08 -2.41
N LEU A 127 5.79 12.82 -3.44
CA LEU A 127 5.70 12.37 -4.84
C LEU A 127 6.31 10.97 -5.10
N PRO A 128 7.42 10.56 -4.46
CA PRO A 128 7.96 9.19 -4.61
C PRO A 128 7.08 8.09 -4.00
N ASP A 129 6.14 8.44 -3.12
CA ASP A 129 5.21 7.49 -2.48
C ASP A 129 3.99 7.21 -3.37
N ILE A 130 3.89 7.89 -4.52
CA ILE A 130 2.85 7.64 -5.52
C ILE A 130 3.29 6.45 -6.38
N PRO A 131 2.44 5.42 -6.53
CA PRO A 131 2.66 4.38 -7.51
C PRO A 131 2.79 5.01 -8.90
N THR A 132 3.94 4.85 -9.53
CA THR A 132 4.20 5.42 -10.85
C THR A 132 3.30 4.74 -11.87
N SER A 133 2.50 5.51 -12.59
CA SER A 133 1.99 5.07 -13.89
C SER A 133 3.18 4.83 -14.83
N PRO A 134 3.02 4.01 -15.89
CA PRO A 134 4.08 3.87 -16.87
C PRO A 134 4.46 5.22 -17.52
N PRO A 135 5.70 5.35 -18.04
CA PRO A 135 6.28 6.62 -18.46
C PRO A 135 5.47 7.31 -19.58
N SER A 136 5.35 8.64 -19.47
CA SER A 136 4.49 9.47 -20.33
C SER A 136 5.09 9.82 -21.72
N THR A 137 6.23 9.25 -22.11
CA THR A 137 6.94 9.67 -23.33
C THR A 137 7.35 8.46 -24.18
N PRO A 138 6.93 8.36 -25.44
CA PRO A 138 7.41 7.33 -26.37
C PRO A 138 8.90 7.60 -26.65
N GLY A 139 9.79 6.89 -25.96
CA GLY A 139 11.22 6.91 -26.23
C GLY A 139 11.56 5.82 -27.25
N GLN A 140 12.21 6.19 -28.35
CA GLN A 140 12.59 5.33 -29.48
C GLN A 140 13.53 4.14 -29.14
N ASN A 141 13.85 3.90 -27.86
CA ASN A 141 14.80 2.86 -27.43
C ASN A 141 14.26 1.93 -26.32
N ALA A 142 12.95 1.90 -26.05
CA ALA A 142 12.36 0.89 -25.18
C ALA A 142 12.02 -0.38 -25.98
N ALA A 143 13.05 -1.09 -26.40
CA ALA A 143 12.89 -2.47 -26.86
C ALA A 143 12.56 -3.34 -25.64
N GLU A 144 11.28 -3.41 -25.23
CA GLU A 144 10.62 -4.59 -24.62
C GLU A 144 9.22 -4.31 -24.01
N GLU A 145 8.76 -3.07 -23.86
CA GLU A 145 7.39 -2.79 -23.41
C GLU A 145 6.69 -1.78 -24.33
N ASP A 146 5.85 -2.29 -25.23
CA ASP A 146 5.08 -1.47 -26.16
C ASP A 146 4.04 -0.64 -25.39
N TYR A 147 4.14 0.69 -25.45
CA TYR A 147 3.22 1.65 -24.83
C TYR A 147 1.74 1.39 -25.18
N PHE A 148 1.46 0.90 -26.39
CA PHE A 148 0.12 0.54 -26.86
C PHE A 148 -0.37 -0.84 -26.38
N THR A 149 0.48 -1.61 -25.69
CA THR A 149 0.13 -2.91 -25.10
C THR A 149 -0.13 -2.86 -23.60
N GLN A 150 0.16 -1.73 -22.94
CA GLN A 150 -0.05 -1.58 -21.50
C GLN A 150 -1.53 -1.49 -21.14
N LYS A 151 -2.06 -2.58 -20.62
CA LYS A 151 -3.46 -2.69 -20.20
C LYS A 151 -3.75 -1.99 -18.87
N VAL A 152 -2.77 -1.44 -18.16
CA VAL A 152 -2.93 -0.98 -16.77
C VAL A 152 -2.67 0.52 -16.65
N PHE A 153 -3.66 1.27 -16.16
CA PHE A 153 -3.56 2.68 -15.82
C PHE A 153 -3.69 2.87 -14.32
N ALA A 154 -2.77 3.60 -13.69
CA ALA A 154 -2.81 3.88 -12.26
C ALA A 154 -3.07 5.37 -11.99
N SER A 155 -3.82 5.68 -10.94
CA SER A 155 -4.13 7.04 -10.49
C SER A 155 -4.09 7.11 -8.97
N ALA A 156 -3.45 8.14 -8.43
CA ALA A 156 -3.50 8.43 -6.99
C ALA A 156 -4.71 9.29 -6.66
N VAL A 157 -5.39 8.94 -5.58
CA VAL A 157 -6.60 9.62 -5.10
C VAL A 157 -6.41 9.98 -3.62
N PRO A 158 -6.38 11.28 -3.27
CA PRO A 158 -6.15 11.70 -1.90
C PRO A 158 -7.34 11.37 -0.99
N ILE A 159 -7.06 10.91 0.23
CA ILE A 159 -8.05 10.62 1.26
C ILE A 159 -7.70 11.28 2.60
N SER A 160 -8.70 11.44 3.47
CA SER A 160 -8.45 11.70 4.89
C SER A 160 -7.80 10.50 5.56
N ASP A 161 -6.87 10.75 6.47
CA ASP A 161 -6.24 9.70 7.28
C ASP A 161 -7.24 9.20 8.33
N TYR A 162 -7.48 7.88 8.37
CA TYR A 162 -8.40 7.28 9.34
C TYR A 162 -7.82 7.20 10.76
N GLN A 163 -6.53 7.45 10.94
CA GLN A 163 -5.92 7.55 12.26
C GLN A 163 -6.23 8.89 12.96
N ASP A 164 -6.58 9.93 12.20
CA ASP A 164 -7.01 11.23 12.72
C ASP A 164 -8.42 11.15 13.36
N ASP A 165 -8.78 12.16 14.14
CA ASP A 165 -10.17 12.31 14.60
C ASP A 165 -11.05 12.87 13.47
N LEU A 166 -11.85 11.99 12.87
CA LEU A 166 -12.74 12.31 11.76
C LEU A 166 -14.16 12.65 12.22
N SER A 167 -14.41 12.84 13.51
CA SER A 167 -15.74 13.14 14.06
C SER A 167 -16.35 14.45 13.52
N ALA A 168 -15.51 15.41 13.12
CA ALA A 168 -15.92 16.67 12.53
C ALA A 168 -16.30 16.56 11.03
N LEU A 169 -15.97 15.44 10.37
CA LEU A 169 -16.27 15.23 8.96
C LEU A 169 -17.66 14.61 8.77
N PRO A 170 -18.25 14.73 7.57
CA PRO A 170 -19.48 14.01 7.22
C PRO A 170 -19.32 12.51 7.47
N ARG A 171 -20.38 11.89 8.00
CA ARG A 171 -20.45 10.44 8.24
C ARG A 171 -20.31 9.67 6.93
N SER A 172 -19.79 8.45 7.01
CA SER A 172 -19.70 7.56 5.84
C SER A 172 -21.07 7.30 5.18
N PRO A 173 -21.12 7.23 3.84
CA PRO A 173 -19.98 7.01 2.96
C PRO A 173 -19.24 8.29 2.50
N ARG A 174 -17.92 8.20 2.36
CA ARG A 174 -17.07 9.20 1.69
C ARG A 174 -16.31 8.53 0.52
N PRO A 175 -17.02 8.27 -0.58
CA PRO A 175 -16.43 7.59 -1.72
C PRO A 175 -15.37 8.48 -2.39
N ILE A 176 -14.28 7.88 -2.84
CA ILE A 176 -13.20 8.55 -3.58
C ILE A 176 -13.21 8.24 -5.08
N VAL A 177 -14.06 7.29 -5.46
CA VAL A 177 -14.44 7.00 -6.84
C VAL A 177 -15.96 6.97 -6.94
N PRO A 178 -16.56 7.15 -8.12
CA PRO A 178 -18.01 7.09 -8.25
C PRO A 178 -18.58 5.78 -7.62
N PRO A 179 -19.60 5.87 -6.75
CA PRO A 179 -20.23 4.70 -6.14
C PRO A 179 -20.64 3.66 -7.17
N SER A 180 -20.63 2.38 -6.78
CA SER A 180 -21.10 1.29 -7.65
C SER A 180 -20.29 1.10 -8.95
N THR A 181 -19.02 1.48 -8.98
CA THR A 181 -18.17 1.34 -10.19
C THR A 181 -16.95 0.45 -10.03
N VAL A 182 -16.52 0.13 -8.81
CA VAL A 182 -15.29 -0.63 -8.55
C VAL A 182 -15.56 -2.13 -8.67
N ASN A 183 -14.80 -2.83 -9.50
CA ASN A 183 -14.89 -4.29 -9.60
C ASN A 183 -14.16 -4.97 -8.44
N LEU A 184 -13.02 -4.40 -8.03
CA LEU A 184 -12.19 -4.94 -6.97
C LEU A 184 -11.67 -3.82 -6.07
N ALA A 185 -11.99 -3.86 -4.78
CA ALA A 185 -11.31 -3.06 -3.77
C ALA A 185 -10.34 -3.94 -2.98
N ILE A 186 -9.15 -3.42 -2.68
CA ILE A 186 -8.13 -4.09 -1.86
C ILE A 186 -7.79 -3.13 -0.73
N VAL A 187 -8.09 -3.53 0.50
CA VAL A 187 -7.72 -2.81 1.71
C VAL A 187 -6.75 -3.68 2.47
N GLU A 188 -5.55 -3.19 2.69
CA GLU A 188 -4.52 -3.96 3.38
C GLU A 188 -3.78 -3.14 4.43
N ARG A 189 -3.61 -3.75 5.60
CA ARG A 189 -2.84 -3.25 6.71
C ARG A 189 -2.13 -4.43 7.38
N TYR A 190 -0.86 -4.25 7.73
CA TYR A 190 -0.05 -5.29 8.36
C TYR A 190 0.39 -4.91 9.78
N ILE A 191 0.85 -3.68 9.98
CA ILE A 191 1.25 -3.22 11.32
C ILE A 191 0.06 -2.60 12.06
N PRO A 192 0.03 -2.63 13.40
CA PRO A 192 -1.06 -2.01 14.18
C PRO A 192 -1.15 -0.51 13.89
N PRO A 193 -2.34 0.13 13.95
CA PRO A 193 -2.43 1.58 13.84
C PRO A 193 -1.85 2.29 15.05
N THR A 194 -1.38 3.51 14.86
CA THR A 194 -0.94 4.38 15.95
C THR A 194 -2.11 4.68 16.88
N SER A 195 -3.24 5.02 16.26
CA SER A 195 -4.46 5.51 16.91
C SER A 195 -5.58 4.49 16.83
N VAL A 196 -6.41 4.45 17.87
CA VAL A 196 -7.62 3.62 17.93
C VAL A 196 -8.69 4.09 16.95
N ASN A 197 -8.63 5.34 16.49
CA ASN A 197 -9.64 5.96 15.63
C ASN A 197 -9.87 5.16 14.34
N GLU A 198 -8.80 4.64 13.73
CA GLU A 198 -8.90 3.90 12.47
C GLU A 198 -9.75 2.63 12.62
N PHE A 199 -9.65 1.98 13.77
CA PHE A 199 -10.33 0.71 14.03
C PHE A 199 -11.70 0.89 14.70
N LYS A 200 -11.84 1.91 15.56
CA LYS A 200 -13.00 2.14 16.41
C LYS A 200 -14.33 2.13 15.65
N GLU A 201 -14.39 2.82 14.52
CA GLU A 201 -15.60 2.97 13.72
C GLU A 201 -15.58 2.11 12.44
N MET A 202 -14.56 1.27 12.26
CA MET A 202 -14.36 0.50 11.03
C MET A 202 -15.57 -0.39 10.68
N PHE A 203 -16.21 -1.00 11.67
CA PHE A 203 -17.39 -1.86 11.50
C PHE A 203 -18.72 -1.15 11.77
N SER A 204 -18.71 0.18 11.88
CA SER A 204 -19.89 1.01 12.14
C SER A 204 -20.50 1.49 10.81
N PRO A 205 -21.78 1.22 10.53
CA PRO A 205 -22.43 1.67 9.29
C PRO A 205 -22.76 3.18 9.30
N SER A 206 -22.51 3.87 10.41
CA SER A 206 -22.86 5.30 10.63
C SER A 206 -21.71 6.18 11.11
N GLY A 207 -20.55 5.61 11.43
CA GLY A 207 -19.33 6.37 11.75
C GLY A 207 -18.46 6.61 10.51
N PRO A 208 -17.32 7.31 10.65
CA PRO A 208 -16.26 7.35 9.64
C PRO A 208 -15.65 5.95 9.48
N SER A 209 -16.16 5.18 8.53
CA SER A 209 -15.79 3.78 8.31
C SER A 209 -15.11 3.60 6.96
N LEU A 210 -13.84 3.22 7.02
CA LEU A 210 -13.07 2.80 5.85
C LEU A 210 -13.79 1.70 5.07
N LEU A 211 -14.31 0.68 5.76
CA LEU A 211 -14.98 -0.44 5.10
C LEU A 211 -16.27 0.00 4.41
N VAL A 212 -17.08 0.85 5.03
CA VAL A 212 -18.31 1.36 4.41
C VAL A 212 -17.98 2.18 3.17
N ASP A 213 -16.95 3.02 3.24
CA ASP A 213 -16.50 3.87 2.12
C ASP A 213 -16.06 2.99 0.93
N ARG A 214 -15.33 1.91 1.18
CA ARG A 214 -14.90 0.97 0.13
C ARG A 214 -16.02 0.06 -0.38
N LEU A 215 -16.94 -0.37 0.47
CA LEU A 215 -18.05 -1.25 0.11
C LEU A 215 -19.08 -0.55 -0.79
N VAL A 216 -19.36 0.74 -0.59
CA VAL A 216 -20.33 1.48 -1.43
C VAL A 216 -19.80 1.72 -2.84
N GLU A 217 -18.48 1.74 -3.01
CA GLU A 217 -17.82 1.92 -4.31
C GLU A 217 -17.90 0.67 -5.18
N LEU A 218 -18.08 -0.52 -4.58
CA LEU A 218 -18.16 -1.79 -5.30
C LEU A 218 -19.34 -1.83 -6.28
N SER A 219 -19.12 -2.33 -7.48
CA SER A 219 -20.17 -2.60 -8.47
C SER A 219 -21.20 -3.59 -7.91
N PRO A 220 -22.52 -3.35 -8.12
CA PRO A 220 -23.57 -4.31 -7.76
C PRO A 220 -23.52 -5.57 -8.62
N ALA A 221 -22.84 -5.51 -9.77
CA ALA A 221 -22.62 -6.65 -10.66
C ALA A 221 -21.43 -7.51 -10.18
N GLY A 222 -21.44 -7.93 -8.91
CA GLY A 222 -20.44 -8.86 -8.37
C GLY A 222 -19.11 -8.23 -7.95
N GLY A 223 -19.08 -6.91 -7.68
CA GLY A 223 -17.88 -6.25 -7.15
C GLY A 223 -17.43 -6.87 -5.82
N SER A 224 -16.11 -6.96 -5.61
CA SER A 224 -15.53 -7.64 -4.45
C SER A 224 -14.53 -6.76 -3.70
N LEU A 225 -14.49 -6.87 -2.38
CA LEU A 225 -13.51 -6.25 -1.49
C LEU A 225 -12.65 -7.34 -0.85
N VAL A 226 -11.33 -7.18 -0.95
CA VAL A 226 -10.34 -7.90 -0.13
C VAL A 226 -10.00 -7.04 1.06
N PHE A 227 -10.12 -7.58 2.25
CA PHE A 227 -9.77 -6.91 3.49
C PHE A 227 -8.74 -7.72 4.26
N ILE A 228 -7.52 -7.18 4.35
CA ILE A 228 -6.39 -7.75 5.10
C ILE A 228 -6.10 -6.80 6.26
N TYR A 229 -6.17 -7.30 7.50
CA TYR A 229 -6.00 -6.45 8.69
C TYR A 229 -5.32 -7.21 9.83
N PRO A 230 -4.44 -6.57 10.63
CA PRO A 230 -3.80 -7.24 11.75
C PRO A 230 -4.83 -7.68 12.79
N THR A 231 -4.66 -8.89 13.29
CA THR A 231 -5.34 -9.32 14.51
C THR A 231 -4.67 -8.72 15.74
N LYS A 232 -5.34 -8.80 16.89
CA LYS A 232 -4.70 -8.51 18.18
C LYS A 232 -3.48 -9.38 18.44
N THR A 233 -3.55 -10.68 18.13
CA THR A 233 -2.41 -11.59 18.20
C THR A 233 -1.26 -11.11 17.32
N GLY A 234 -1.51 -10.81 16.03
CA GLY A 234 -0.48 -10.32 15.11
C GLY A 234 0.11 -8.98 15.51
N ALA A 235 -0.70 -8.11 16.11
CA ALA A 235 -0.25 -6.84 16.67
C ALA A 235 0.68 -7.03 17.87
N ALA A 236 0.35 -7.96 18.77
CA ALA A 236 1.21 -8.33 19.88
C ALA A 236 2.54 -8.89 19.37
N THR A 237 2.51 -9.81 18.39
CA THR A 237 3.71 -10.37 17.76
C THR A 237 4.57 -9.30 17.11
N PHE A 238 3.98 -8.35 16.37
CA PHE A 238 4.72 -7.23 15.80
C PHE A 238 5.44 -6.43 16.89
N MET A 239 4.74 -6.10 17.98
CA MET A 239 5.33 -5.33 19.08
C MET A 239 6.44 -6.09 19.80
N SER A 240 6.27 -7.39 20.07
CA SER A 240 7.20 -8.17 20.88
C SER A 240 8.38 -8.78 20.12
N GLU A 241 8.18 -9.22 18.88
CA GLU A 241 9.22 -9.89 18.08
C GLU A 241 9.87 -8.96 17.06
N TYR A 242 9.13 -8.02 16.48
CA TYR A 242 9.66 -7.17 15.40
C TYR A 242 10.20 -5.83 15.93
N LEU A 243 9.38 -5.08 16.68
CA LEU A 243 9.70 -3.72 17.09
C LEU A 243 10.47 -3.65 18.42
N GLY A 244 9.93 -4.25 19.48
CA GLY A 244 10.43 -4.16 20.86
C GLY A 244 11.92 -4.50 21.03
N PRO A 245 12.42 -5.62 20.47
CA PRO A 245 13.84 -6.00 20.56
C PRO A 245 14.84 -4.94 20.07
N ILE A 246 14.37 -3.98 19.29
CA ILE A 246 15.18 -2.92 18.69
C ILE A 246 14.85 -1.55 19.28
N LEU A 247 13.56 -1.25 19.45
CA LEU A 247 13.11 0.02 20.00
C LEU A 247 13.43 0.13 21.49
N ASP A 248 13.26 -0.93 22.29
CA ASP A 248 13.43 -0.85 23.75
C ASP A 248 14.88 -0.56 24.16
N PRO A 249 15.92 -1.19 23.57
CA PRO A 249 17.30 -0.79 23.83
C PRO A 249 17.60 0.65 23.41
N LEU A 250 17.01 1.13 22.30
CA LEU A 250 17.18 2.51 21.84
C LEU A 250 16.58 3.50 22.83
N LEU A 251 15.34 3.28 23.27
CA LEU A 251 14.65 4.13 24.24
C LEU A 251 15.41 4.16 25.57
N ARG A 252 15.89 3.01 26.07
CA ARG A 252 16.73 2.94 27.27
C ARG A 252 18.03 3.71 27.13
N SER A 253 18.73 3.57 26.01
CA SER A 253 19.96 4.32 25.73
C SER A 253 19.71 5.83 25.73
N THR A 254 18.68 6.27 25.01
CA THR A 254 18.28 7.68 24.96
C THR A 254 17.92 8.22 26.35
N GLN A 255 17.22 7.45 27.17
CA GLN A 255 16.88 7.83 28.54
C GLN A 255 18.12 8.06 29.40
N VAL A 256 19.09 7.14 29.35
CA VAL A 256 20.33 7.19 30.15
C VAL A 256 21.27 8.30 29.68
N VAL A 257 21.50 8.39 28.37
CA VAL A 257 22.48 9.33 27.80
C VAL A 257 21.99 10.77 27.83
N ASN A 258 20.69 10.99 27.59
CA ASN A 258 20.13 12.33 27.47
C ASN A 258 19.36 12.81 28.71
N GLY A 259 19.28 11.99 29.76
CA GLY A 259 18.56 12.33 31.00
C GLY A 259 17.08 12.59 30.79
N ILE A 260 16.47 11.95 29.79
CA ILE A 260 15.06 12.12 29.44
C ILE A 260 14.20 11.30 30.41
N SER A 261 12.95 11.72 30.62
CA SER A 261 12.00 11.06 31.53
C SER A 261 11.81 9.57 31.24
N ALA A 262 11.63 8.78 32.30
CA ALA A 262 11.30 7.35 32.22
C ALA A 262 9.98 7.07 31.46
N ASN A 263 9.09 8.06 31.40
CA ASN A 263 7.81 7.94 30.69
C ASN A 263 7.98 7.86 29.17
N LEU A 264 9.14 8.28 28.61
CA LEU A 264 9.40 8.18 27.17
C LEU A 264 9.31 6.72 26.69
N SER A 265 9.87 5.79 27.48
CA SER A 265 9.86 4.36 27.16
C SER A 265 8.43 3.79 27.18
N GLN A 266 7.60 4.23 28.11
CA GLN A 266 6.19 3.83 28.20
C GLN A 266 5.36 4.40 27.03
N ASP A 267 5.56 5.69 26.75
CA ASP A 267 4.82 6.41 25.71
C ASP A 267 5.17 5.85 24.33
N LEU A 268 6.46 5.64 24.01
CA LEU A 268 6.90 5.20 22.68
C LEU A 268 6.94 3.68 22.49
N GLY A 269 7.20 2.91 23.55
CA GLY A 269 7.29 1.46 23.51
C GLY A 269 5.94 0.74 23.36
N THR A 270 4.83 1.48 23.34
CA THR A 270 3.50 0.91 23.14
C THR A 270 2.75 1.59 21.99
N MET A 271 1.89 0.83 21.31
CA MET A 271 0.94 1.34 20.33
C MET A 271 -0.47 1.17 20.89
N ALA A 272 -1.20 2.29 21.05
CA ALA A 272 -2.48 2.30 21.76
C ALA A 272 -3.52 1.37 21.11
N ALA A 273 -3.55 1.33 19.77
CA ALA A 273 -4.50 0.50 19.05
C ALA A 273 -4.21 -1.01 19.18
N ALA A 274 -2.95 -1.42 19.34
CA ALA A 274 -2.57 -2.84 19.37
C ALA A 274 -3.35 -3.64 20.43
N LYS A 275 -3.65 -3.03 21.58
CA LYS A 275 -4.41 -3.67 22.67
C LYS A 275 -5.92 -3.76 22.40
N GLN A 276 -6.45 -2.90 21.53
CA GLN A 276 -7.87 -2.75 21.23
C GLN A 276 -8.29 -3.45 19.94
N LEU A 277 -7.34 -3.94 19.14
CA LEU A 277 -7.64 -4.77 17.99
C LEU A 277 -8.42 -6.03 18.42
N GLN A 278 -9.20 -6.55 17.48
CA GLN A 278 -9.97 -7.77 17.65
C GLN A 278 -9.14 -9.00 17.29
N GLU A 279 -9.44 -10.13 17.92
CA GLU A 279 -9.02 -11.44 17.41
C GLU A 279 -9.83 -11.81 16.16
N PHE A 280 -9.32 -12.76 15.36
CA PHE A 280 -9.93 -13.17 14.08
C PHE A 280 -11.44 -13.44 14.19
N GLU A 281 -11.88 -14.26 15.16
CA GLU A 281 -13.31 -14.60 15.29
C GLU A 281 -14.19 -13.38 15.61
N GLN A 282 -13.70 -12.45 16.41
CA GLN A 282 -14.42 -11.21 16.74
C GLN A 282 -14.51 -10.30 15.52
N MET A 283 -13.44 -10.23 14.73
CA MET A 283 -13.41 -9.47 13.48
C MET A 283 -14.36 -10.07 12.45
N ARG A 284 -14.39 -11.39 12.32
CA ARG A 284 -15.33 -12.12 11.44
C ARG A 284 -16.78 -11.79 11.78
N GLN A 285 -17.15 -11.89 13.06
CA GLN A 285 -18.49 -11.51 13.54
C GLN A 285 -18.82 -10.04 13.26
N SER A 286 -17.84 -9.14 13.41
CA SER A 286 -17.99 -7.71 13.14
C SER A 286 -18.21 -7.43 11.65
N VAL A 287 -17.49 -8.12 10.76
CA VAL A 287 -17.67 -8.07 9.31
C VAL A 287 -19.04 -8.59 8.90
N GLU A 288 -19.44 -9.77 9.40
CA GLU A 288 -20.76 -10.37 9.14
C GLU A 288 -21.90 -9.43 9.61
N THR A 289 -21.76 -8.86 10.80
CA THR A 289 -22.72 -7.91 11.37
C THR A 289 -22.80 -6.62 10.55
N LEU A 290 -21.67 -6.07 10.12
CA LEU A 290 -21.64 -4.89 9.23
C LEU A 290 -22.38 -5.18 7.93
N CYS A 291 -22.09 -6.31 7.28
CA CYS A 291 -22.74 -6.72 6.04
C CYS A 291 -24.27 -6.82 6.19
N ALA A 292 -24.74 -7.47 7.26
CA ALA A 292 -26.16 -7.58 7.58
C ALA A 292 -26.82 -6.20 7.80
N ARG A 293 -26.17 -5.30 8.54
CA ARG A 293 -26.67 -3.94 8.81
C ARG A 293 -26.73 -3.08 7.55
N LEU A 294 -25.77 -3.23 6.64
CA LEU A 294 -25.78 -2.51 5.36
C LEU A 294 -26.93 -2.98 4.45
N ALA A 295 -27.20 -4.29 4.43
CA ALA A 295 -28.34 -4.86 3.70
C ALA A 295 -29.68 -4.32 4.23
N GLN A 296 -29.86 -4.26 5.55
CA GLN A 296 -31.06 -3.72 6.19
C GLN A 296 -31.32 -2.24 5.87
N ARG A 297 -30.26 -1.47 5.57
CA ARG A 297 -30.34 -0.04 5.23
C ARG A 297 -30.54 0.22 3.73
N GLY A 298 -30.76 -0.83 2.93
CA GLY A 298 -30.93 -0.70 1.48
C GLY A 298 -29.68 -0.22 0.74
N ARG A 299 -28.48 -0.38 1.33
CA ARG A 299 -27.20 0.06 0.72
C ARG A 299 -26.58 -0.99 -0.22
N GLY A 300 -27.34 -2.01 -0.61
CA GLY A 300 -26.87 -3.18 -1.35
C GLY A 300 -26.65 -4.39 -0.45
N ARG A 301 -26.62 -5.59 -1.06
CA ARG A 301 -26.39 -6.84 -0.35
C ARG A 301 -24.89 -7.16 -0.35
N TYR A 302 -24.32 -7.28 0.83
CA TYR A 302 -22.92 -7.63 1.03
C TYR A 302 -22.82 -8.98 1.72
N THR A 303 -21.94 -9.86 1.23
CA THR A 303 -21.77 -11.21 1.78
C THR A 303 -20.28 -11.54 1.89
N PRO A 304 -19.77 -11.90 3.08
CA PRO A 304 -18.44 -12.49 3.21
C PRO A 304 -18.44 -13.87 2.55
N ILE A 305 -17.62 -14.04 1.51
CA ILE A 305 -17.51 -15.30 0.73
C ILE A 305 -16.20 -16.05 1.01
N TYR A 306 -15.27 -15.41 1.72
CA TYR A 306 -14.05 -16.03 2.22
C TYR A 306 -13.64 -15.36 3.53
N ALA A 307 -13.19 -16.15 4.49
CA ALA A 307 -12.62 -15.68 5.74
C ALA A 307 -11.52 -16.65 6.19
N SER A 308 -10.33 -16.15 6.45
CA SER A 308 -9.23 -16.93 7.01
C SER A 308 -8.25 -16.05 7.78
N LYS A 309 -7.34 -16.70 8.49
CA LYS A 309 -6.18 -16.04 9.11
C LYS A 309 -4.90 -16.61 8.54
N ALA A 310 -3.86 -15.79 8.49
CA ALA A 310 -2.56 -16.19 7.97
C ALA A 310 -1.43 -15.57 8.78
N GLN A 311 -0.28 -16.26 8.77
CA GLN A 311 0.96 -15.75 9.34
C GLN A 311 1.81 -15.13 8.23
N VAL A 312 2.10 -13.83 8.34
CA VAL A 312 2.84 -13.07 7.33
C VAL A 312 4.16 -12.61 7.90
N LYS A 313 5.27 -13.14 7.36
CA LYS A 313 6.61 -12.68 7.74
C LYS A 313 6.88 -11.35 7.05
N LEU A 314 7.07 -10.30 7.84
CA LEU A 314 7.31 -8.96 7.31
C LEU A 314 8.78 -8.77 6.94
N GLU A 315 9.03 -8.32 5.72
CA GLU A 315 10.36 -7.92 5.31
C GLU A 315 10.82 -6.69 6.09
N ARG A 316 12.08 -6.73 6.55
CA ARG A 316 12.65 -5.63 7.34
C ARG A 316 12.60 -4.30 6.60
N ALA A 317 12.82 -4.31 5.28
CA ALA A 317 12.78 -3.10 4.47
C ALA A 317 11.38 -2.47 4.45
N ALA A 318 10.32 -3.29 4.28
CA ALA A 318 8.95 -2.81 4.22
C ALA A 318 8.52 -2.16 5.55
N TRP A 319 8.62 -2.89 6.67
CA TRP A 319 8.06 -2.34 7.90
C TRP A 319 8.97 -1.32 8.59
N ALA A 320 10.29 -1.51 8.61
CA ALA A 320 11.20 -0.69 9.43
C ALA A 320 11.71 0.56 8.70
N LYS A 321 11.85 0.50 7.37
CA LYS A 321 12.28 1.67 6.58
C LYS A 321 11.12 2.49 6.06
N ASP A 322 9.96 1.87 5.89
CA ASP A 322 8.82 2.51 5.24
C ASP A 322 7.61 2.66 6.17
N TRP A 323 6.91 1.58 6.50
CA TRP A 323 5.61 1.66 7.17
C TRP A 323 5.66 2.28 8.56
N TRP A 324 6.49 1.75 9.46
CA TRP A 324 6.55 2.21 10.85
C TRP A 324 7.06 3.65 10.96
N PRO A 325 8.16 4.07 10.29
CA PRO A 325 8.59 5.46 10.32
C PRO A 325 7.53 6.43 9.79
N LYS A 326 6.90 6.15 8.64
CA LYS A 326 5.87 7.03 8.06
C LYS A 326 4.70 7.24 9.01
N GLN A 327 4.27 6.16 9.66
CA GLN A 327 3.16 6.16 10.59
C GLN A 327 3.50 6.84 11.94
N GLU A 328 4.64 6.49 12.54
CA GLU A 328 4.93 6.83 13.94
C GLU A 328 5.70 8.14 14.11
N TYR A 329 6.28 8.68 13.02
CA TYR A 329 7.08 9.90 13.08
C TYR A 329 6.39 11.07 13.79
N PRO A 330 5.11 11.41 13.51
CA PRO A 330 4.44 12.52 14.20
C PRO A 330 4.38 12.30 15.72
N ARG A 331 4.01 11.10 16.15
CA ARG A 331 3.89 10.73 17.56
C ARG A 331 5.25 10.73 18.26
N ILE A 332 6.28 10.20 17.62
CA ILE A 332 7.66 10.20 18.13
C ILE A 332 8.15 11.64 18.29
N LYS A 333 7.95 12.47 17.27
CA LYS A 333 8.35 13.88 17.30
C LYS A 333 7.70 14.64 18.45
N GLU A 334 6.38 14.50 18.61
CA GLU A 334 5.65 15.14 19.69
C GLU A 334 6.15 14.68 21.07
N THR A 335 6.22 13.37 21.28
CA THR A 335 6.60 12.78 22.57
C THR A 335 8.03 13.15 22.97
N VAL A 336 8.99 13.06 22.02
CA VAL A 336 10.39 13.42 22.26
C VAL A 336 10.54 14.92 22.52
N THR A 337 9.82 15.77 21.77
CA THR A 337 9.87 17.22 21.97
C THR A 337 9.36 17.60 23.35
N ARG A 338 8.22 17.04 23.77
CA ARG A 338 7.66 17.23 25.11
C ARG A 338 8.65 16.79 26.19
N ALA A 339 9.19 15.58 26.06
CA ALA A 339 10.10 15.02 27.05
C ALA A 339 11.43 15.79 27.14
N ALA A 340 11.97 16.28 26.02
CA ALA A 340 13.18 17.10 25.99
C ALA A 340 12.96 18.48 26.62
N GLN A 341 11.81 19.12 26.37
CA GLN A 341 11.45 20.40 27.01
C GLN A 341 11.31 20.25 28.53
N GLU A 342 10.71 19.16 29.01
CA GLU A 342 10.62 18.85 30.43
C GLU A 342 12.00 18.63 31.07
N ALA A 343 12.91 17.94 30.37
CA ALA A 343 14.28 17.75 30.83
C ALA A 343 15.03 19.09 30.93
N GLN A 344 14.91 19.96 29.93
CA GLN A 344 15.53 21.29 29.95
C GLN A 344 15.04 22.16 31.11
N LYS A 345 13.73 22.13 31.40
CA LYS A 345 13.16 22.86 32.55
C LYS A 345 13.72 22.37 33.90
N LYS A 346 14.02 21.07 34.02
CA LYS A 346 14.59 20.47 35.24
C LYS A 346 16.11 20.70 35.36
N GLN A 347 16.80 20.90 34.23
CA GLN A 347 18.25 20.99 34.15
C GLN A 347 18.80 22.42 34.22
N SER A 348 17.96 23.46 34.38
CA SER A 348 18.36 24.87 34.44
C SER A 348 19.38 25.25 35.55
N ASN A 349 19.82 24.29 36.38
CA ASN A 349 20.80 24.45 37.45
C ASN A 349 22.08 23.59 37.32
N ARG A 350 22.36 22.94 36.18
CA ARG A 350 23.60 22.14 36.00
C ARG A 350 24.33 22.44 34.69
N TYR A 351 25.65 22.66 34.81
CA TYR A 351 26.58 22.76 33.70
C TYR A 351 26.64 21.39 32.99
N MET A 352 26.13 21.31 31.77
CA MET A 352 26.23 20.10 30.94
C MET A 352 26.66 20.49 29.52
N GLU A 353 27.43 19.60 28.88
CA GLU A 353 27.69 19.59 27.44
C GLU A 353 26.40 19.75 26.64
N ARG A 354 26.53 20.26 25.40
CA ARG A 354 25.43 20.52 24.47
C ARG A 354 24.39 19.38 24.48
N ALA A 355 23.25 19.62 25.12
CA ALA A 355 22.15 18.68 25.13
C ALA A 355 21.71 18.39 23.68
N SER A 356 21.50 17.11 23.35
CA SER A 356 21.01 16.73 22.02
C SER A 356 19.66 17.39 21.75
N THR A 357 19.49 17.93 20.55
CA THR A 357 18.24 18.58 20.17
C THR A 357 17.11 17.55 20.02
N PRO A 358 15.82 17.92 20.23
CA PRO A 358 14.71 17.01 19.99
C PRO A 358 14.74 16.38 18.59
N THR A 359 15.12 17.16 17.58
CA THR A 359 15.26 16.68 16.19
C THR A 359 16.34 15.61 16.05
N GLU A 360 17.52 15.80 16.66
CA GLU A 360 18.58 14.78 16.66
C GLU A 360 18.12 13.48 17.32
N LEU A 361 17.34 13.58 18.41
CA LEU A 361 16.82 12.42 19.13
C LEU A 361 15.77 11.67 18.31
N VAL A 362 14.85 12.38 17.66
CA VAL A 362 13.87 11.79 16.74
C VAL A 362 14.58 11.06 15.60
N SER A 363 15.54 11.72 14.94
CA SER A 363 16.31 11.09 13.85
C SER A 363 17.05 9.86 14.33
N ARG A 364 17.70 9.91 15.50
CA ARG A 364 18.40 8.74 16.08
C ARG A 364 17.46 7.57 16.35
N LEU A 365 16.25 7.80 16.86
CA LEU A 365 15.28 6.74 17.11
C LEU A 365 14.80 6.09 15.80
N ILE A 366 14.41 6.91 14.81
CA ILE A 366 13.97 6.42 13.50
C ILE A 366 15.09 5.66 12.79
N GLU A 367 16.28 6.26 12.69
CA GLU A 367 17.43 5.63 12.06
C GLU A 367 17.89 4.38 12.81
N GLY A 368 17.81 4.39 14.15
CA GLY A 368 18.09 3.23 14.99
C GLY A 368 17.17 2.07 14.64
N VAL A 369 15.86 2.31 14.52
CA VAL A 369 14.91 1.27 14.06
C VAL A 369 15.22 0.87 12.61
N GLN A 370 15.67 1.76 11.73
CA GLN A 370 15.97 1.36 10.36
C GLN A 370 17.24 0.50 10.23
N LYS A 371 18.28 0.81 11.00
CA LYS A 371 19.65 0.31 10.80
C LYS A 371 20.09 -0.73 11.82
N ASN A 372 19.57 -0.71 13.04
CA ASN A 372 20.00 -1.65 14.07
C ASN A 372 19.58 -3.07 13.71
N ARG A 373 20.49 -4.01 13.97
CA ARG A 373 20.20 -5.44 13.89
C ARG A 373 19.48 -5.89 15.14
N TYR A 374 18.75 -6.99 15.03
CA TYR A 374 18.23 -7.68 16.20
C TYR A 374 19.38 -8.13 17.10
N PRO A 375 19.19 -8.10 18.43
CA PRO A 375 20.06 -8.84 19.34
C PRO A 375 20.11 -10.32 18.95
N ARG A 376 21.23 -10.99 19.25
CA ARG A 376 21.41 -12.41 18.92
C ARG A 376 20.25 -13.25 19.48
N GLY A 377 19.62 -14.04 18.62
CA GLY A 377 18.50 -14.91 18.99
C GLY A 377 17.16 -14.21 19.19
N GLN A 378 17.06 -12.92 18.90
CA GLN A 378 15.80 -12.14 18.99
C GLN A 378 15.28 -11.72 17.61
N GLU A 379 15.69 -12.41 16.55
CA GLU A 379 15.07 -12.23 15.24
C GLU A 379 13.64 -12.80 15.26
N PRO A 380 12.69 -12.19 14.53
CA PRO A 380 11.32 -12.70 14.48
C PRO A 380 11.30 -14.14 13.97
N SER A 381 10.81 -15.02 14.85
CA SER A 381 10.70 -16.44 14.57
C SER A 381 9.38 -16.75 13.87
N SER A 382 8.36 -15.95 14.15
CA SER A 382 7.01 -16.08 13.63
C SER A 382 6.63 -14.93 12.68
N GLY A 383 5.67 -15.20 11.80
CA GLY A 383 4.97 -14.14 11.06
C GLY A 383 4.01 -13.38 11.98
N ILE A 384 3.50 -12.25 11.52
CA ILE A 384 2.36 -11.59 12.19
C ILE A 384 1.06 -12.24 11.73
N GLU A 385 0.10 -12.41 12.64
CA GLU A 385 -1.22 -12.93 12.28
C GLU A 385 -2.11 -11.82 11.70
N VAL A 386 -2.55 -12.00 10.44
CA VAL A 386 -3.54 -11.14 9.79
C VAL A 386 -4.85 -11.89 9.55
N SER A 387 -5.96 -11.17 9.61
CA SER A 387 -7.26 -11.64 9.13
C SER A 387 -7.42 -11.28 7.66
N ILE A 388 -8.02 -12.18 6.89
CA ILE A 388 -8.26 -12.04 5.45
C ILE A 388 -9.74 -12.30 5.21
N PHE A 389 -10.41 -11.33 4.59
CA PHE A 389 -11.80 -11.45 4.19
C PHE A 389 -11.95 -11.13 2.71
N VAL A 390 -12.82 -11.85 2.03
CA VAL A 390 -13.36 -11.44 0.73
C VAL A 390 -14.85 -11.19 0.91
N ILE A 391 -15.28 -9.97 0.63
CA ILE A 391 -16.67 -9.54 0.74
C ILE A 391 -17.18 -9.21 -0.66
N GLN A 392 -18.25 -9.85 -1.07
CA GLN A 392 -18.89 -9.63 -2.36
C GLN A 392 -20.11 -8.73 -2.21
N ARG A 393 -20.30 -7.81 -3.16
CA ARG A 393 -21.56 -7.10 -3.37
C ARG A 393 -22.39 -7.79 -4.44
N SER A 394 -23.65 -8.04 -4.14
CA SER A 394 -24.66 -8.48 -5.10
C SER A 394 -25.73 -7.40 -5.32
N ALA A 395 -26.49 -7.57 -6.40
CA ALA A 395 -27.57 -6.68 -6.83
C ALA A 395 -28.63 -6.46 -5.76
#